data_AF-A0A843GK67-F1
#
_entry.id   AF-A0A843GK67-F1
#
_cell.length_a   1.000
_cell.length_b   1.000
_cell.length_c   1.000
_cell.angle_alpha   90.00
_cell.angle_beta   90.00
_cell.angle_gamma   90.00
#
_symmetry.space_group_name_H-M   'P 1'
#
loop_
_entity.id
_entity.type
_entity.pdbx_description
1 polymer ?
#
loop_
_entity_poly.entity_id
_entity_poly.type
_entity_poly.pdbx_seq_one_letter_code
_entity_poly.pdbx_strand_id
1 'polypeptide(L)'
;MNYEKIYYEIINKALRKELSGQRWKGDGNYYEKHHIKPRSLKGTDYNNNLVLLTAKEHYLCHWLLVKRYKIGTLERKKMLKAWFMMAGIGDNGRIKNSMKDYEKYRLELGKYMSIIQIGNNNSSYGSHWYTNYITGEYKKLKPPVSNEWILGKHFYGESMSLFANPNILKTHDICKLTKREKQIHSYKIKFYNIKTMEMIYCKIDQVPEGYTRYKKDLLNSQRQNETKDWWDKFHSGNYTSFNEFSKELKITQPTLTERLKKYIPKYSDLVKRGITINSNSDYIGVYE
;
A
#
# COMPACT_ATOMS: atom_id res chain seq x y z
N MET A 1 -9.27 34.01 -25.40
CA MET A 1 -9.74 34.39 -24.06
C MET A 1 -8.55 34.92 -23.25
N ASN A 2 -8.69 36.06 -22.56
CA ASN A 2 -7.62 36.65 -21.77
C ASN A 2 -7.66 36.11 -20.32
N TYR A 3 -6.96 34.99 -20.08
CA TYR A 3 -6.96 34.32 -18.78
C TYR A 3 -6.32 35.16 -17.66
N GLU A 4 -5.35 36.01 -18.00
CA GLU A 4 -4.68 36.90 -17.06
C GLU A 4 -5.63 37.98 -16.54
N LYS A 5 -6.40 38.59 -17.45
CA LYS A 5 -7.42 39.57 -17.07
C LYS A 5 -8.44 38.96 -16.09
N ILE A 6 -9.01 37.80 -16.44
CA ILE A 6 -10.01 37.12 -15.59
C ILE A 6 -9.41 36.77 -14.22
N TYR A 7 -8.16 36.30 -14.18
CA TYR A 7 -7.45 36.00 -12.94
C TYR A 7 -7.38 37.24 -12.04
N TYR A 8 -6.88 38.35 -12.56
CA TYR A 8 -6.75 39.58 -11.77
C TYR A 8 -8.10 40.22 -11.40
N GLU A 9 -9.15 40.04 -12.20
CA GLU A 9 -10.51 40.47 -11.83
C GLU A 9 -11.01 39.74 -10.57
N ILE A 10 -10.78 38.43 -10.47
CA ILE A 10 -11.14 37.64 -9.27
C ILE A 10 -10.32 38.10 -8.06
N ILE A 11 -9.00 38.25 -8.23
CA ILE A 11 -8.08 38.69 -7.16
C ILE A 11 -8.47 40.08 -6.66
N ASN A 12 -8.68 41.04 -7.56
CA ASN A 12 -9.02 42.42 -7.18
C ASN A 12 -10.40 42.50 -6.49
N LYS A 13 -11.36 41.68 -6.93
CA LYS A 13 -12.66 41.58 -6.25
C LYS A 13 -12.51 41.03 -4.84
N ALA A 14 -11.68 40.01 -4.64
CA ALA A 14 -11.40 39.42 -3.33
C ALA A 14 -10.70 40.43 -2.39
N LEU A 15 -9.64 41.09 -2.88
CA LEU A 15 -8.92 42.13 -2.12
C LEU A 15 -9.84 43.27 -1.69
N ARG A 16 -10.71 43.76 -2.58
CA ARG A 16 -11.69 44.80 -2.23
C ARG A 16 -12.62 44.38 -1.10
N LYS A 17 -13.05 43.11 -1.09
CA LYS A 17 -13.89 42.57 -0.01
C LYS A 17 -13.14 42.42 1.31
N GLU A 18 -11.86 42.10 1.27
CA GLU A 18 -11.02 42.06 2.47
C GLU A 18 -10.84 43.46 3.05
N LEU A 19 -10.52 44.44 2.19
CA LEU A 19 -10.34 45.83 2.60
C LEU A 19 -11.64 46.46 3.14
N SER A 20 -12.81 46.08 2.63
CA SER A 20 -14.10 46.57 3.11
C SER A 20 -14.63 45.83 4.36
N GLY A 21 -13.87 44.86 4.90
CA GLY A 21 -14.29 44.04 6.04
C GLY A 21 -15.37 42.99 5.71
N GLN A 22 -15.77 42.86 4.44
CA GLN A 22 -16.76 41.87 3.98
C GLN A 22 -16.18 40.45 3.85
N ARG A 23 -14.87 40.29 3.98
CA ARG A 23 -14.15 39.02 3.88
C ARG A 23 -12.99 39.02 4.87
N TRP A 24 -13.03 38.17 5.88
CA TRP A 24 -11.92 38.00 6.82
C TRP A 24 -11.99 36.63 7.49
N LYS A 25 -10.90 36.22 8.15
CA LYS A 25 -10.86 34.94 8.86
C LYS A 25 -11.68 34.99 10.14
N GLY A 26 -12.90 34.46 10.11
CA GLY A 26 -13.82 34.47 11.25
C GLY A 26 -15.21 34.99 10.92
N ASP A 27 -15.47 35.39 9.67
CA ASP A 27 -16.78 35.83 9.18
C ASP A 27 -17.83 34.71 9.00
N GLY A 28 -17.52 33.48 9.43
CA GLY A 28 -18.36 32.30 9.26
C GLY A 28 -18.19 31.56 7.92
N ASN A 29 -17.37 32.05 6.99
CA ASN A 29 -17.12 31.40 5.70
C ASN A 29 -15.76 30.68 5.65
N TYR A 30 -15.67 29.64 4.82
CA TYR A 30 -14.42 28.94 4.55
C TYR A 30 -13.62 29.63 3.42
N TYR A 31 -12.39 30.04 3.75
CA TYR A 31 -11.44 30.65 2.82
C TYR A 31 -10.09 29.96 2.82
N GLU A 32 -9.44 30.01 1.67
CA GLU A 32 -8.10 29.49 1.41
C GLU A 32 -7.18 30.66 1.07
N LYS A 33 -6.03 30.75 1.75
CA LYS A 33 -4.99 31.73 1.39
C LYS A 33 -4.41 31.34 0.04
N HIS A 34 -4.39 32.28 -0.88
CA HIS A 34 -3.84 32.12 -2.22
C HIS A 34 -2.73 33.14 -2.46
N HIS A 35 -1.64 32.70 -3.08
CA HIS A 35 -0.59 33.59 -3.55
C HIS A 35 -0.95 34.21 -4.91
N ILE A 36 -1.00 35.54 -4.99
CA ILE A 36 -1.26 36.28 -6.25
C ILE A 36 -0.18 35.95 -7.30
N LYS A 37 1.08 35.98 -6.87
CA LYS A 37 2.21 35.39 -7.59
C LYS A 37 2.61 34.10 -6.85
N PRO A 38 2.47 32.92 -7.45
CA PRO A 38 2.79 31.66 -6.79
C PRO A 38 4.25 31.58 -6.32
N ARG A 39 4.48 30.97 -5.14
CA ARG A 39 5.85 30.76 -4.59
C ARG A 39 6.76 30.00 -5.55
N SER A 40 6.21 29.01 -6.27
CA SER A 40 6.94 28.23 -7.28
C SER A 40 7.45 29.07 -8.46
N LEU A 41 6.89 30.27 -8.64
CA LEU A 41 7.28 31.28 -9.63
C LEU A 41 7.94 32.51 -8.98
N LYS A 42 8.59 32.33 -7.82
CA LYS A 42 9.27 33.40 -7.07
C LYS A 42 8.33 34.50 -6.55
N GLY A 43 7.13 34.13 -6.11
CA GLY A 43 6.28 34.99 -5.29
C GLY A 43 6.70 34.99 -3.81
N THR A 44 6.42 36.08 -3.11
CA THR A 44 6.73 36.25 -1.68
C THR A 44 5.63 35.69 -0.79
N ASP A 45 5.93 35.42 0.48
CA ASP A 45 4.95 35.05 1.49
C ASP A 45 4.39 36.27 2.27
N TYR A 46 4.64 37.49 1.77
CA TYR A 46 4.17 38.73 2.36
C TYR A 46 2.68 38.97 2.09
N ASN A 47 2.01 39.70 2.98
CA ASN A 47 0.57 39.97 2.90
C ASN A 47 0.14 40.64 1.58
N ASN A 48 0.98 41.45 0.96
CA ASN A 48 0.69 42.07 -0.34
C ASN A 48 0.64 41.09 -1.53
N ASN A 49 1.13 39.87 -1.35
CA ASN A 49 1.07 38.79 -2.33
C ASN A 49 0.08 37.68 -1.93
N LEU A 50 -0.70 37.90 -0.87
CA LEU A 50 -1.67 36.94 -0.35
C LEU A 50 -3.08 37.51 -0.45
N VAL A 51 -4.05 36.64 -0.72
CA VAL A 51 -5.47 36.97 -0.76
C VAL A 51 -6.29 35.78 -0.28
N LEU A 52 -7.39 36.02 0.42
CA LEU A 52 -8.37 35.02 0.83
C LEU A 52 -9.34 34.76 -0.33
N LEU A 53 -9.36 33.52 -0.81
CA LEU A 53 -10.30 33.07 -1.84
C LEU A 53 -11.24 32.02 -1.27
N THR A 54 -12.48 31.98 -1.76
CA THR A 54 -13.35 30.82 -1.55
C THR A 54 -12.74 29.60 -2.25
N ALA A 55 -13.09 28.38 -1.85
CA ALA A 55 -12.60 27.16 -2.49
C ALA A 55 -12.83 27.14 -4.02
N LYS A 56 -13.98 27.67 -4.48
CA LYS A 56 -14.30 27.79 -5.92
C LYS A 56 -13.41 28.81 -6.63
N GLU A 57 -13.24 30.00 -6.04
CA GLU A 57 -12.33 31.04 -6.57
C GLU A 57 -10.90 30.52 -6.63
N HIS A 58 -10.44 29.85 -5.57
CA HIS A 58 -9.08 29.30 -5.49
C HIS A 58 -8.80 28.26 -6.57
N TYR A 59 -9.73 27.31 -6.75
CA TYR A 59 -9.69 26.33 -7.83
C TYR A 59 -9.62 26.99 -9.21
N LEU A 60 -10.51 27.95 -9.47
CA LEU A 60 -10.58 28.65 -10.75
C LEU A 60 -9.29 29.45 -11.02
N CYS A 61 -8.77 30.15 -10.02
CA CYS A 61 -7.52 30.90 -10.12
C CYS A 61 -6.35 30.01 -10.53
N HIS A 62 -6.19 28.84 -9.92
CA HIS A 62 -5.14 27.89 -10.33
C HIS A 62 -5.36 27.34 -11.74
N TRP A 63 -6.60 27.08 -12.15
CA TRP A 63 -6.90 26.68 -13.54
C TRP A 63 -6.55 27.79 -14.55
N LEU A 64 -6.88 29.04 -14.24
CA LEU A 64 -6.53 30.21 -15.07
C LEU A 64 -5.01 30.38 -15.16
N LEU A 65 -4.28 30.17 -14.06
CA LEU A 65 -2.82 30.19 -14.05
C LEU A 65 -2.23 29.13 -14.97
N VAL A 66 -2.80 27.91 -15.04
CA VAL A 66 -2.37 26.89 -16.02
C VAL A 66 -2.59 27.40 -17.45
N LYS A 67 -3.77 27.96 -17.73
CA LYS A 67 -4.15 28.45 -19.06
C LYS A 67 -3.33 29.67 -19.52
N ARG A 68 -2.87 30.50 -18.60
CA ARG A 68 -2.04 31.70 -18.87
C ARG A 68 -0.69 31.36 -19.51
N TYR A 69 -0.07 30.25 -19.12
CA TYR A 69 1.26 29.88 -19.60
C TYR A 69 1.22 28.94 -20.81
N LYS A 70 2.16 29.15 -21.75
CA LYS A 70 2.29 28.35 -22.98
C LYS A 70 2.62 26.89 -22.69
N ILE A 71 2.13 25.99 -23.54
CA ILE A 71 2.42 24.55 -23.44
C ILE A 71 3.94 24.32 -23.53
N GLY A 72 4.46 23.45 -22.66
CA GLY A 72 5.88 23.09 -22.62
C GLY A 72 6.74 23.92 -21.65
N THR A 73 6.29 25.11 -21.23
CA THR A 73 7.09 25.97 -20.34
C THR A 73 7.14 25.44 -18.90
N LEU A 74 8.21 25.79 -18.19
CA LEU A 74 8.40 25.38 -16.79
C LEU A 74 7.33 26.00 -15.88
N GLU A 75 6.91 27.23 -16.17
CA GLU A 75 5.85 27.95 -15.45
C GLU A 75 4.54 27.17 -15.53
N ARG A 76 4.15 26.76 -16.75
CA ARG A 76 2.94 25.97 -16.95
C ARG A 76 3.00 24.65 -16.20
N LYS A 77 4.12 23.94 -16.27
CA LYS A 77 4.33 22.67 -15.57
C LYS A 77 4.18 22.81 -14.04
N LYS A 78 4.71 23.91 -13.48
CA LYS A 78 4.54 24.25 -12.06
C LYS A 78 3.08 24.56 -11.71
N MET A 79 2.38 25.33 -12.55
CA MET A 79 0.96 25.63 -12.34
C MET A 79 0.08 24.40 -12.49
N LEU A 80 0.40 23.54 -13.44
CA LEU A 80 -0.30 22.28 -13.70
C LEU A 80 -0.23 21.37 -12.47
N LYS A 81 0.98 21.22 -11.89
CA LYS A 81 1.16 20.49 -10.64
C LYS A 81 0.32 21.08 -9.51
N ALA A 82 0.34 22.40 -9.33
CA ALA A 82 -0.42 23.07 -8.27
C ALA A 82 -1.94 22.87 -8.42
N TRP A 83 -2.46 23.05 -9.63
CA TRP A 83 -3.88 22.82 -9.93
C TRP A 83 -4.29 21.35 -9.71
N PHE A 84 -3.45 20.39 -10.12
CA PHE A 84 -3.72 18.96 -9.93
C PHE A 84 -3.85 18.53 -8.48
N MET A 85 -3.06 19.13 -7.58
CA MET A 85 -3.13 18.85 -6.15
C MET A 85 -4.49 19.26 -5.56
N MET A 86 -5.18 20.22 -6.16
CA MET A 86 -6.53 20.64 -5.75
C MET A 86 -7.64 19.86 -6.47
N ALA A 87 -7.38 19.41 -7.70
CA ALA A 87 -8.29 18.64 -8.54
C ALA A 87 -8.42 17.15 -8.15
N GLY A 88 -7.80 16.72 -7.04
CA GLY A 88 -7.79 15.32 -6.60
C GLY A 88 -9.17 14.77 -6.23
N ILE A 89 -9.44 13.54 -6.68
CA ILE A 89 -10.61 12.73 -6.35
C ILE A 89 -10.50 12.32 -4.88
N GLY A 90 -11.35 12.88 -4.04
CA GLY A 90 -11.57 12.38 -2.68
C GLY A 90 -13.06 12.49 -2.39
N ASP A 91 -13.57 11.57 -1.57
CA ASP A 91 -15.00 11.41 -1.24
C ASP A 91 -15.65 12.64 -0.58
N ASN A 92 -14.85 13.67 -0.24
CA ASN A 92 -15.26 14.88 0.45
C ASN A 92 -15.65 16.05 -0.48
N GLY A 93 -16.31 15.79 -1.60
CA GLY A 93 -17.01 16.84 -2.37
C GLY A 93 -16.13 17.86 -3.11
N ARG A 94 -14.92 17.47 -3.55
CA ARG A 94 -14.09 18.35 -4.41
C ARG A 94 -14.62 18.43 -5.84
N ILE A 95 -14.37 19.57 -6.49
CA ILE A 95 -14.90 19.96 -7.81
C ILE A 95 -14.65 18.86 -8.85
N LYS A 96 -15.73 18.34 -9.46
CA LYS A 96 -15.66 17.41 -10.59
C LYS A 96 -15.15 18.15 -11.82
N ASN A 97 -13.95 17.81 -12.26
CA ASN A 97 -13.40 18.31 -13.52
C ASN A 97 -14.20 17.75 -14.72
N SER A 98 -14.22 18.48 -15.84
CA SER A 98 -14.62 17.87 -17.11
C SER A 98 -13.66 16.69 -17.40
N MET A 99 -14.21 15.55 -17.80
CA MET A 99 -13.42 14.32 -18.00
C MET A 99 -12.30 14.53 -19.05
N LYS A 100 -12.59 15.33 -20.09
CA LYS A 100 -11.65 15.67 -21.17
C LYS A 100 -10.50 16.57 -20.72
N ASP A 101 -10.79 17.61 -19.93
CA ASP A 101 -9.73 18.48 -19.41
C ASP A 101 -8.84 17.71 -18.43
N TYR A 102 -9.43 16.90 -17.55
CA TYR A 102 -8.70 16.10 -16.59
C TYR A 102 -7.68 15.16 -17.26
N GLU A 103 -8.12 14.38 -18.25
CA GLU A 103 -7.27 13.45 -18.97
C GLU A 103 -6.10 14.16 -19.66
N LYS A 104 -6.40 15.21 -20.44
CA LYS A 104 -5.39 16.01 -21.15
C LYS A 104 -4.30 16.51 -20.20
N TYR A 105 -4.71 17.14 -19.11
CA TYR A 105 -3.79 17.71 -18.15
C TYR A 105 -3.04 16.63 -17.37
N ARG A 106 -3.65 15.47 -17.12
CA ARG A 106 -3.03 14.35 -16.39
C ARG A 106 -1.89 13.76 -17.20
N LEU A 107 -2.10 13.57 -18.50
CA LEU A 107 -1.08 13.12 -19.43
C LEU A 107 0.08 14.15 -19.53
N GLU A 108 -0.25 15.44 -19.62
CA GLU A 108 0.75 16.51 -19.63
C GLU A 108 1.60 16.51 -18.33
N LEU A 109 0.95 16.37 -17.17
CA LEU A 109 1.64 16.30 -15.88
C LEU A 109 2.49 15.04 -15.76
N GLY A 110 2.01 13.89 -16.23
CA GLY A 110 2.75 12.63 -16.22
C GLY A 110 4.06 12.72 -16.98
N LYS A 111 4.05 13.30 -18.19
CA LYS A 111 5.26 13.55 -18.98
C LYS A 111 6.23 14.51 -18.29
N TYR A 112 5.71 15.53 -17.60
CA TYR A 112 6.57 16.43 -16.84
C TYR A 112 7.22 15.73 -15.64
N MET A 113 6.43 14.96 -14.88
CA MET A 113 6.91 14.22 -13.71
C MET A 113 7.96 13.19 -14.09
N SER A 114 7.78 12.49 -15.22
CA SER A 114 8.76 11.52 -15.70
C SER A 114 10.10 12.16 -16.03
N ILE A 115 10.14 13.42 -16.47
CA ILE A 115 11.40 14.12 -16.76
C ILE A 115 12.08 14.61 -15.48
N ILE A 116 11.33 15.18 -14.54
CA ILE A 116 11.93 15.79 -13.32
C ILE A 116 12.30 14.76 -12.24
N GLN A 117 11.70 13.57 -12.24
CA GLN A 117 11.97 12.52 -11.25
C GLN A 117 12.97 11.47 -11.76
N ILE A 118 13.98 11.89 -12.53
CA ILE A 118 15.06 11.03 -13.03
C ILE A 118 16.35 11.28 -12.25
N GLY A 119 17.11 10.21 -12.02
CA GLY A 119 18.44 10.28 -11.43
C GLY A 119 18.42 10.99 -10.08
N ASN A 120 19.45 11.81 -9.82
CA ASN A 120 19.62 12.59 -8.59
C ASN A 120 18.52 13.64 -8.32
N ASN A 121 17.71 14.00 -9.32
CA ASN A 121 16.57 14.89 -9.13
C ASN A 121 15.33 14.17 -8.55
N ASN A 122 15.30 12.84 -8.59
CA ASN A 122 14.27 12.06 -7.93
C ASN A 122 14.35 12.25 -6.41
N SER A 123 13.25 12.58 -5.76
CA SER A 123 13.20 12.79 -4.30
C SER A 123 13.61 11.56 -3.49
N SER A 124 13.51 10.38 -4.10
CA SER A 124 13.90 9.09 -3.55
C SER A 124 15.27 8.61 -4.03
N TYR A 125 16.03 9.40 -4.79
CA TYR A 125 17.30 8.97 -5.32
C TYR A 125 18.30 8.59 -4.22
N GLY A 126 18.90 7.40 -4.38
CA GLY A 126 19.85 6.83 -3.41
C GLY A 126 19.21 6.33 -2.11
N SER A 127 17.91 6.54 -1.91
CA SER A 127 17.21 6.07 -0.71
C SER A 127 16.70 4.65 -0.91
N HIS A 128 17.04 3.75 0.01
CA HIS A 128 16.62 2.36 0.02
C HIS A 128 15.79 2.07 1.26
N TRP A 129 14.98 1.03 1.21
CA TRP A 129 14.30 0.56 2.42
C TRP A 129 15.26 -0.28 3.24
N TYR A 130 15.27 -0.03 4.54
CA TYR A 130 16.02 -0.80 5.52
C TYR A 130 15.10 -1.22 6.65
N THR A 131 15.43 -2.33 7.29
CA THR A 131 14.77 -2.85 8.48
C THR A 131 15.79 -2.95 9.59
N ASN A 132 15.47 -2.43 10.77
CA ASN A 132 16.28 -2.62 11.96
C ASN A 132 16.05 -4.04 12.49
N TYR A 133 17.10 -4.87 12.58
CA TYR A 133 16.93 -6.27 12.99
C TYR A 133 16.72 -6.44 14.50
N ILE A 134 17.04 -5.44 15.30
CA ILE A 134 16.84 -5.44 16.76
C ILE A 134 15.39 -5.08 17.07
N THR A 135 14.88 -4.01 16.48
CA THR A 135 13.53 -3.47 16.78
C THR A 135 12.44 -3.96 15.82
N GLY A 136 12.81 -4.48 14.64
CA GLY A 136 11.88 -4.85 13.58
C GLY A 136 11.29 -3.69 12.78
N GLU A 137 11.63 -2.43 13.12
CA GLU A 137 11.17 -1.25 12.40
C GLU A 137 11.73 -1.19 10.97
N TYR A 138 10.98 -0.67 10.00
CA TYR A 138 11.49 -0.42 8.65
C TYR A 138 11.33 1.04 8.23
N LYS A 139 12.36 1.59 7.59
CA LYS A 139 12.44 3.00 7.17
C LYS A 139 13.15 3.14 5.83
N LYS A 140 12.84 4.20 5.08
CA LYS A 140 13.56 4.52 3.84
C LYS A 140 14.71 5.46 4.18
N LEU A 141 15.96 5.01 4.00
CA LEU A 141 17.18 5.70 4.41
C LEU A 141 18.16 5.84 3.24
N LYS A 142 19.05 6.83 3.30
CA LYS A 142 20.20 6.97 2.40
C LYS A 142 21.44 6.37 3.08
N PRO A 143 22.29 5.62 2.36
CA PRO A 143 23.53 5.09 2.93
C PRO A 143 24.54 6.21 3.26
N PRO A 144 25.49 5.98 4.19
CA PRO A 144 25.64 4.75 4.98
C PRO A 144 24.62 4.66 6.13
N VAL A 145 24.20 3.45 6.47
CA VAL A 145 23.34 3.16 7.63
C VAL A 145 24.10 2.30 8.63
N SER A 146 23.74 2.37 9.92
CA SER A 146 24.40 1.53 10.94
C SER A 146 24.16 0.05 10.67
N ASN A 147 25.05 -0.80 11.19
CA ASN A 147 25.00 -2.25 11.00
C ASN A 147 23.69 -2.88 11.50
N GLU A 148 22.97 -2.19 12.38
CA GLU A 148 21.65 -2.57 12.89
C GLU A 148 20.55 -2.57 11.83
N TRP A 149 20.76 -1.84 10.72
CA TRP A 149 19.81 -1.68 9.63
C TRP A 149 20.22 -2.51 8.42
N ILE A 150 19.40 -3.51 8.10
CA ILE A 150 19.59 -4.41 6.97
C ILE A 150 18.70 -4.01 5.80
N LEU A 151 19.22 -4.13 4.57
CA LEU A 151 18.53 -3.73 3.35
C LEU A 151 17.25 -4.56 3.15
N GLY A 152 16.12 -3.90 2.88
CA GLY A 152 14.80 -4.52 2.67
C GLY A 152 13.72 -3.97 3.60
N LYS A 153 12.45 -4.30 3.32
CA LYS A 153 11.30 -4.04 4.21
C LYS A 153 10.89 -5.33 4.94
N HIS A 154 10.34 -5.18 6.15
CA HIS A 154 9.58 -6.21 6.87
C HIS A 154 10.32 -7.54 7.07
N PHE A 155 11.15 -7.61 8.12
CA PHE A 155 11.73 -8.89 8.55
C PHE A 155 10.74 -9.85 9.23
N TYR A 156 9.59 -9.35 9.71
CA TYR A 156 8.70 -10.12 10.61
C TYR A 156 7.23 -10.29 10.17
N GLY A 157 6.85 -9.99 8.92
CA GLY A 157 5.46 -10.20 8.51
C GLY A 157 5.14 -10.05 7.01
N GLU A 158 4.68 -11.15 6.43
CA GLU A 158 3.74 -11.33 5.31
C GLU A 158 3.93 -10.62 3.96
N SER A 159 5.03 -9.94 3.68
CA SER A 159 5.36 -9.56 2.29
C SER A 159 6.84 -9.73 1.97
N MET A 160 7.26 -10.98 1.82
CA MET A 160 8.36 -11.28 0.90
C MET A 160 7.84 -11.18 -0.53
N SER A 161 7.57 -9.96 -1.01
CA SER A 161 7.54 -9.72 -2.44
C SER A 161 8.89 -9.15 -2.85
N LEU A 162 9.77 -10.09 -3.21
CA LEU A 162 10.96 -9.90 -4.04
C LEU A 162 12.13 -9.16 -3.37
N PHE A 163 13.35 -9.65 -3.65
CA PHE A 163 14.67 -9.25 -3.12
C PHE A 163 15.02 -9.89 -1.75
N ALA A 164 15.74 -11.01 -1.66
CA ALA A 164 16.77 -11.57 -2.54
C ALA A 164 16.58 -13.08 -2.79
N ASN A 165 16.31 -13.43 -4.05
CA ASN A 165 16.55 -14.77 -4.59
C ASN A 165 17.53 -14.60 -5.77
N PRO A 166 18.81 -15.00 -5.65
CA PRO A 166 19.75 -14.98 -6.76
C PRO A 166 19.64 -16.22 -7.69
N ASN A 167 18.82 -17.22 -7.38
CA ASN A 167 18.86 -18.52 -8.06
C ASN A 167 17.67 -18.80 -8.98
N ILE A 168 17.39 -17.88 -9.91
CA ILE A 168 16.90 -18.28 -11.23
C ILE A 168 17.82 -17.64 -12.27
N LEU A 169 18.99 -18.24 -12.48
CA LEU A 169 19.81 -18.02 -13.67
C LEU A 169 20.20 -19.38 -14.25
N LYS A 170 20.08 -19.49 -15.58
CA LYS A 170 20.28 -20.72 -16.35
C LYS A 170 21.75 -21.16 -16.31
N THR A 171 21.98 -22.45 -16.52
CA THR A 171 23.20 -23.23 -16.24
C THR A 171 24.52 -22.81 -16.92
N HIS A 172 24.54 -21.81 -17.82
CA HIS A 172 25.75 -21.45 -18.59
C HIS A 172 26.62 -20.35 -17.93
N ASP A 173 26.13 -19.65 -16.89
CA ASP A 173 26.81 -18.47 -16.34
C ASP A 173 27.68 -18.72 -15.09
N ILE A 174 27.75 -19.97 -14.60
CA ILE A 174 28.40 -20.33 -13.33
C ILE A 174 29.94 -20.24 -13.37
N CYS A 175 30.57 -20.35 -14.54
CA CYS A 175 32.04 -20.31 -14.63
C CYS A 175 32.65 -18.90 -14.61
N LYS A 176 31.85 -17.84 -14.43
CA LYS A 176 32.30 -16.43 -14.46
C LYS A 176 32.13 -15.66 -13.14
N LEU A 177 31.87 -16.39 -12.05
CA LEU A 177 31.57 -15.83 -10.72
C LEU A 177 32.85 -15.29 -10.02
N THR A 178 32.72 -14.13 -9.36
CA THR A 178 33.73 -13.42 -8.57
C THR A 178 33.77 -13.88 -7.09
N LYS A 179 34.72 -13.37 -6.29
CA LYS A 179 34.87 -13.66 -4.84
C LYS A 179 33.59 -13.41 -4.00
N ARG A 180 32.60 -12.66 -4.53
CA ARG A 180 31.34 -12.33 -3.86
C ARG A 180 30.33 -13.49 -3.88
N GLU A 181 30.40 -14.42 -4.85
CA GLU A 181 29.56 -15.64 -4.83
C GLU A 181 29.99 -16.66 -3.77
N LYS A 182 31.24 -16.60 -3.28
CA LYS A 182 31.73 -17.41 -2.14
C LYS A 182 31.10 -17.01 -0.80
N GLN A 183 30.49 -15.83 -0.72
CA GLN A 183 29.89 -15.26 0.50
C GLN A 183 28.44 -15.73 0.75
N ILE A 184 27.82 -16.42 -0.22
CA ILE A 184 26.49 -17.02 -0.10
C ILE A 184 26.50 -18.29 0.81
N HIS A 185 27.68 -18.88 1.08
CA HIS A 185 27.83 -20.07 1.93
C HIS A 185 27.87 -19.82 3.46
N SER A 186 27.87 -18.56 3.93
CA SER A 186 28.16 -18.22 5.34
C SER A 186 26.95 -17.84 6.21
N TYR A 187 25.72 -17.80 5.67
CA TYR A 187 24.57 -17.33 6.45
C TYR A 187 23.67 -18.48 6.89
N LYS A 188 23.62 -18.72 8.21
CA LYS A 188 22.62 -19.60 8.84
C LYS A 188 21.26 -18.89 8.82
N ILE A 189 20.23 -19.59 8.34
CA ILE A 189 18.84 -19.09 8.24
C ILE A 189 18.02 -19.68 9.38
N LYS A 190 17.00 -18.93 9.82
CA LYS A 190 16.09 -19.31 10.91
C LYS A 190 15.06 -20.34 10.45
N PHE A 191 14.91 -21.42 11.21
CA PHE A 191 13.89 -22.46 11.03
C PHE A 191 13.17 -22.76 12.36
N TYR A 192 11.96 -23.32 12.28
CA TYR A 192 11.10 -23.66 13.41
C TYR A 192 10.75 -25.14 13.39
N ASN A 193 10.87 -25.81 14.53
CA ASN A 193 10.43 -27.19 14.69
C ASN A 193 8.90 -27.25 14.57
N ILE A 194 8.41 -28.19 13.76
CA ILE A 194 6.99 -28.35 13.44
C ILE A 194 6.18 -28.89 14.63
N LYS A 195 6.82 -29.52 15.62
CA LYS A 195 6.15 -30.07 16.81
C LYS A 195 6.39 -29.24 18.07
N THR A 196 7.63 -28.85 18.33
CA THR A 196 8.04 -28.27 19.62
C THR A 196 8.07 -26.74 19.65
N MET A 197 7.90 -26.07 18.50
CA MET A 197 8.08 -24.61 18.34
C MET A 197 9.51 -24.11 18.61
N GLU A 198 10.46 -25.02 18.82
CA GLU A 198 11.87 -24.69 19.01
C GLU A 198 12.49 -24.10 17.75
N MET A 199 13.47 -23.24 17.94
CA MET A 199 14.05 -22.43 16.89
C MET A 199 15.52 -22.75 16.71
N ILE A 200 15.95 -22.90 15.44
CA ILE A 200 17.34 -23.16 15.08
C ILE A 200 17.81 -22.24 13.95
N TYR A 201 19.13 -22.08 13.87
CA TYR A 201 19.81 -21.43 12.75
C TYR A 201 20.68 -22.45 12.02
N CYS A 202 20.35 -22.80 10.77
CA CYS A 202 21.12 -23.74 9.95
C CYS A 202 21.19 -23.30 8.48
N LYS A 203 22.07 -23.91 7.69
CA LYS A 203 22.11 -23.66 6.25
C LYS A 203 20.90 -24.31 5.57
N ILE A 204 20.47 -23.78 4.42
CA ILE A 204 19.30 -24.30 3.68
C ILE A 204 19.45 -25.78 3.30
N ASP A 205 20.67 -26.21 3.01
CA ASP A 205 21.03 -27.58 2.65
C ASP A 205 21.22 -28.51 3.86
N GLN A 206 21.11 -27.99 5.09
CA GLN A 206 21.30 -28.72 6.34
C GLN A 206 20.08 -28.62 7.27
N VAL A 207 18.89 -28.43 6.70
CA VAL A 207 17.64 -28.33 7.48
C VAL A 207 17.30 -29.70 8.05
N PRO A 208 17.22 -29.85 9.39
CA PRO A 208 16.79 -31.10 9.99
C PRO A 208 15.35 -31.44 9.63
N GLU A 209 15.05 -32.72 9.52
CA GLU A 209 13.69 -33.21 9.27
C GLU A 209 12.72 -32.70 10.35
N GLY A 210 11.54 -32.25 9.94
CA GLY A 210 10.55 -31.68 10.86
C GLY A 210 10.73 -30.20 11.18
N TYR A 211 11.57 -29.45 10.44
CA TYR A 211 11.70 -27.99 10.57
C TYR A 211 11.19 -27.25 9.33
N THR A 212 10.52 -26.10 9.53
CA THR A 212 10.05 -25.22 8.45
C THR A 212 10.55 -23.79 8.59
N ARG A 213 10.74 -23.11 7.45
CA ARG A 213 11.18 -21.72 7.36
C ARG A 213 10.07 -20.73 7.75
N TYR A 214 8.80 -21.11 7.56
CA TYR A 214 7.68 -20.19 7.73
C TYR A 214 6.78 -20.63 8.87
N LYS A 215 6.71 -19.80 9.90
CA LYS A 215 5.78 -19.97 11.04
C LYS A 215 4.32 -20.07 10.57
N LYS A 216 3.97 -19.44 9.44
CA LYS A 216 2.64 -19.52 8.83
C LYS A 216 2.33 -20.91 8.27
N ASP A 217 3.31 -21.60 7.70
CA ASP A 217 3.13 -22.95 7.16
C ASP A 217 2.95 -23.96 8.30
N LEU A 218 3.64 -23.71 9.42
CA LEU A 218 3.41 -24.44 10.66
C LEU A 218 2.00 -24.23 11.22
N LEU A 219 1.57 -22.97 11.39
CA LEU A 219 0.20 -22.68 11.84
C LEU A 219 -0.86 -23.24 10.88
N ASN A 220 -0.59 -23.25 9.57
CA ASN A 220 -1.50 -23.84 8.58
C ASN A 220 -1.55 -25.37 8.72
N SER A 221 -0.42 -26.03 8.94
CA SER A 221 -0.35 -27.48 9.15
C SER A 221 -1.05 -27.89 10.45
N GLN A 222 -0.81 -27.16 11.55
CA GLN A 222 -1.53 -27.37 12.83
C GLN A 222 -3.03 -27.16 12.63
N ARG A 223 -3.44 -26.07 11.97
CA ARG A 223 -4.86 -25.81 11.68
C ARG A 223 -5.48 -26.87 10.77
N GLN A 224 -4.73 -27.39 9.82
CA GLN A 224 -5.20 -28.45 8.94
C GLN A 224 -5.45 -29.73 9.75
N ASN A 225 -4.51 -30.15 10.59
CA ASN A 225 -4.66 -31.33 11.44
C ASN A 225 -5.82 -31.18 12.42
N GLU A 226 -5.89 -30.07 13.17
CA GLU A 226 -7.01 -29.78 14.05
C GLU A 226 -8.37 -29.82 13.32
N THR A 227 -8.42 -29.31 12.09
CA THR A 227 -9.66 -29.31 11.30
C THR A 227 -10.04 -30.69 10.80
N LYS A 228 -9.06 -31.58 10.54
CA LYS A 228 -9.33 -33.00 10.29
C LYS A 228 -9.91 -33.67 11.54
N ASP A 229 -9.31 -33.45 12.70
CA ASP A 229 -9.81 -34.00 13.96
C ASP A 229 -11.23 -33.52 14.26
N TRP A 230 -11.55 -32.26 13.96
CA TRP A 230 -12.90 -31.72 14.11
C TRP A 230 -13.90 -32.39 13.17
N TRP A 231 -13.50 -32.65 11.92
CA TRP A 231 -14.34 -33.34 10.95
C TRP A 231 -14.66 -34.76 11.40
N ASP A 232 -13.64 -35.51 11.82
CA ASP A 232 -13.81 -36.87 12.31
C ASP A 232 -14.68 -36.89 13.58
N LYS A 233 -14.42 -35.98 14.52
CA LYS A 233 -15.19 -35.86 15.77
C LYS A 233 -16.65 -35.49 15.55
N PHE A 234 -16.94 -34.60 14.59
CA PHE A 234 -18.32 -34.23 14.24
C PHE A 234 -19.11 -35.45 13.78
N HIS A 235 -18.48 -36.29 12.98
CA HIS A 235 -19.12 -37.47 12.40
C HIS A 235 -19.14 -38.70 13.32
N SER A 236 -18.17 -38.82 14.23
CA SER A 236 -18.15 -39.90 15.24
C SER A 236 -18.98 -39.59 16.49
N GLY A 237 -19.29 -38.31 16.74
CA GLY A 237 -20.06 -37.86 17.88
C GLY A 237 -21.57 -37.78 17.59
N ASN A 238 -22.38 -37.56 18.63
CA ASN A 238 -23.83 -37.42 18.53
C ASN A 238 -24.26 -35.96 18.35
N TYR A 239 -23.79 -35.31 17.28
CA TYR A 239 -24.13 -33.92 16.99
C TYR A 239 -25.23 -33.79 15.94
N THR A 240 -26.22 -32.96 16.24
CA THR A 240 -27.36 -32.71 15.35
C THR A 240 -27.12 -31.57 14.38
N SER A 241 -26.08 -30.75 14.57
CA SER A 241 -25.70 -29.67 13.65
C SER A 241 -24.29 -29.11 13.88
N PHE A 242 -23.73 -28.43 12.86
CA PHE A 242 -22.49 -27.66 13.02
C PHE A 242 -22.61 -26.51 14.03
N ASN A 243 -23.81 -25.97 14.23
CA ASN A 243 -24.05 -24.97 15.27
C ASN A 243 -23.81 -25.56 16.66
N GLU A 244 -24.37 -26.74 16.93
CA GLU A 244 -24.15 -27.46 18.18
C GLU A 244 -22.66 -27.80 18.37
N PHE A 245 -22.04 -28.38 17.34
CA PHE A 245 -20.63 -28.77 17.40
C PHE A 245 -19.67 -27.58 17.59
N SER A 246 -19.96 -26.42 16.96
CA SER A 246 -19.15 -25.21 17.14
C SER A 246 -19.14 -24.68 18.58
N LYS A 247 -20.23 -24.89 19.33
CA LYS A 247 -20.32 -24.50 20.75
C LYS A 247 -19.36 -25.33 21.60
N GLU A 248 -19.23 -26.63 21.34
CA GLU A 248 -18.28 -27.49 22.02
C GLU A 248 -16.82 -27.09 21.73
N LEU A 249 -16.54 -26.78 20.47
CA LEU A 249 -15.22 -26.30 20.03
C LEU A 249 -14.90 -24.87 20.52
N LYS A 250 -15.86 -24.17 21.14
CA LYS A 250 -15.75 -22.77 21.60
C LYS A 250 -15.35 -21.81 20.46
N ILE A 251 -15.89 -22.05 19.26
CA ILE A 251 -15.69 -21.20 18.08
C ILE A 251 -17.04 -20.85 17.45
N THR A 252 -17.06 -19.88 16.55
CA THR A 252 -18.28 -19.55 15.80
C THR A 252 -18.51 -20.55 14.66
N GLN A 253 -19.77 -20.86 14.34
CA GLN A 253 -20.11 -21.72 13.20
C GLN A 253 -19.55 -21.21 11.85
N PRO A 254 -19.51 -19.89 11.55
CA PRO A 254 -18.82 -19.39 10.37
C PRO A 254 -17.32 -19.72 10.35
N THR A 255 -16.65 -19.69 11.51
CA THR A 255 -15.23 -20.04 11.60
C THR A 255 -15.00 -21.54 11.34
N LEU A 256 -15.87 -22.38 11.89
CA LEU A 256 -15.85 -23.82 11.65
C LEU A 256 -16.03 -24.14 10.16
N THR A 257 -17.08 -23.59 9.54
CA THR A 257 -17.40 -23.86 8.13
C THR A 257 -16.32 -23.34 7.18
N GLU A 258 -15.75 -22.16 7.41
CA GLU A 258 -14.61 -21.66 6.62
C GLU A 258 -13.36 -22.53 6.74
N ARG A 259 -13.06 -23.04 7.96
CA ARG A 259 -11.94 -23.99 8.15
C ARG A 259 -12.21 -25.30 7.41
N LEU A 260 -13.41 -25.85 7.48
CA LEU A 260 -13.79 -27.08 6.78
C LEU A 260 -13.70 -26.89 5.24
N LYS A 261 -14.21 -25.79 4.67
CA LYS A 261 -14.11 -25.50 3.22
C LYS A 261 -12.67 -25.47 2.73
N LYS A 262 -11.77 -24.98 3.57
CA LYS A 262 -10.37 -24.77 3.25
C LYS A 262 -9.53 -26.04 3.36
N TYR A 263 -9.76 -26.85 4.40
CA TYR A 263 -8.87 -27.97 4.74
C TYR A 263 -9.48 -29.36 4.52
N ILE A 264 -10.79 -29.47 4.29
CA ILE A 264 -11.50 -30.73 4.03
C ILE A 264 -12.04 -30.71 2.59
N PRO A 265 -11.34 -31.35 1.63
CA PRO A 265 -11.72 -31.33 0.21
C PRO A 265 -13.16 -31.80 -0.03
N LYS A 266 -13.59 -32.83 0.70
CA LYS A 266 -14.94 -33.41 0.61
C LYS A 266 -16.03 -32.41 0.97
N TYR A 267 -15.86 -31.70 2.08
CA TYR A 267 -16.79 -30.64 2.49
C TYR A 267 -16.83 -29.50 1.45
N SER A 268 -15.65 -29.11 0.94
CA SER A 268 -15.54 -28.11 -0.12
C SER A 268 -16.35 -28.50 -1.37
N ASP A 269 -16.27 -29.75 -1.79
CA ASP A 269 -16.98 -30.25 -2.97
C ASP A 269 -18.49 -30.40 -2.76
N LEU A 270 -18.93 -30.77 -1.56
CA LEU A 270 -20.35 -30.80 -1.20
C LEU A 270 -20.97 -29.39 -1.26
N VAL A 271 -20.27 -28.40 -0.70
CA VAL A 271 -20.69 -26.99 -0.74
C VAL A 271 -20.78 -26.48 -2.19
N LYS A 272 -19.81 -26.82 -3.06
CA LYS A 272 -19.85 -26.44 -4.48
C LYS A 272 -21.04 -27.05 -5.22
N ARG A 273 -21.50 -28.23 -4.80
CA ARG A 273 -22.69 -28.91 -5.35
C ARG A 273 -24.01 -28.44 -4.73
N GLY A 274 -23.98 -27.45 -3.83
CA GLY A 274 -25.16 -26.93 -3.14
C GLY A 274 -25.70 -27.87 -2.04
N ILE A 275 -24.92 -28.88 -1.64
CA ILE A 275 -25.32 -29.85 -0.61
C ILE A 275 -24.98 -29.27 0.76
N THR A 276 -25.97 -29.23 1.65
CA THR A 276 -25.81 -28.76 3.02
C THR A 276 -25.74 -29.96 3.96
N ILE A 277 -24.65 -30.07 4.72
CA ILE A 277 -24.51 -31.09 5.77
C ILE A 277 -25.09 -30.50 7.05
N ASN A 278 -26.20 -31.08 7.50
CA ASN A 278 -26.93 -30.56 8.65
C ASN A 278 -26.77 -31.44 9.88
N SER A 279 -26.38 -32.71 9.75
CA SER A 279 -26.20 -33.62 10.89
C SER A 279 -25.05 -34.60 10.68
N ASN A 280 -24.61 -35.24 11.77
CA ASN A 280 -23.62 -36.32 11.74
C ASN A 280 -24.06 -37.53 10.89
N SER A 281 -25.38 -37.74 10.73
CA SER A 281 -26.01 -38.84 9.99
C SER A 281 -25.81 -38.76 8.48
N ASP A 282 -25.41 -37.61 7.94
CA ASP A 282 -25.09 -37.40 6.53
C ASP A 282 -23.68 -37.94 6.17
N TYR A 283 -23.22 -38.98 6.88
CA TYR A 283 -21.84 -39.46 6.83
C TYR A 283 -21.42 -39.94 5.45
N ILE A 284 -20.37 -39.34 4.91
CA ILE A 284 -19.65 -39.90 3.76
C ILE A 284 -18.20 -40.10 4.24
N GLY A 285 -17.85 -41.35 4.55
CA GLY A 285 -16.52 -42.02 4.59
C GLY A 285 -15.28 -41.35 5.21
N VAL A 286 -14.48 -42.18 5.91
CA VAL A 286 -13.15 -41.91 6.51
C VAL A 286 -12.12 -41.49 5.45
N TYR A 287 -11.14 -40.68 5.87
CA TYR A 287 -9.92 -40.32 5.13
C TYR A 287 -9.17 -41.54 4.56
N GLU A 288 -8.95 -41.56 3.24
CA GLU A 288 -7.71 -42.06 2.62
C GLU A 288 -6.95 -40.87 2.04
#